data_AF-A0A850QL59-F1
#
_entry.id   AF-A0A850QL59-F1
#
_cell.length_a   1.000
_cell.length_b   1.000
_cell.length_c   1.000
_cell.angle_alpha   90.00
_cell.angle_beta   90.00
_cell.angle_gamma   90.00
#
_symmetry.space_group_name_H-M   'P 1'
#
loop_
_entity.id
_entity.type
_entity.pdbx_description
1 polymer ?
#
loop_
_entity_poly.entity_id
_entity_poly.type
_entity_poly.pdbx_seq_one_letter_code
_entity_poly.pdbx_strand_id
1 'polypeptide(L)'
;MTQQLTVTKRDGRTETLDLDKIHRVLDWAAEGLENVSVSQVELKSHIQFYDGMRTEDIHETIIKAAADLISEETPDYQYMAARLAIFHLRKKAYGQFEPPTLYKHVSHLVEQGKYDKHLLEDYTEEEFAVIDTFIDHWRDMNFSYAAVKQLEGKYLVQNRVSGEIFESAQFLYVLIAACLFAKYPKETRLDYIKRFYDAASTFKISLPTPIMSGVRTPTRQFSSCVLIECDDSLDSINATASSIVRYVSQRAGIGINAGRIRALGSEIRGGEAFHTGCIPFYKYFQT
;
A
#
# COMPACT_ATOMS: atom_id res chain seq x y z
N MET A 1 19.65 40.53 -8.49
CA MET A 1 18.91 39.86 -9.57
C MET A 1 18.55 38.48 -9.06
N THR A 2 17.30 38.28 -8.63
CA THR A 2 16.83 36.97 -8.16
C THR A 2 16.72 36.07 -9.38
N GLN A 3 17.59 35.07 -9.46
CA GLN A 3 17.60 34.09 -10.56
C GLN A 3 16.22 33.41 -10.59
N GLN A 4 15.49 33.52 -11.70
CA GLN A 4 14.22 32.81 -11.87
C GLN A 4 14.54 31.33 -12.05
N LEU A 5 14.15 30.51 -11.06
CA LEU A 5 14.28 29.06 -11.13
C LEU A 5 13.34 28.49 -12.19
N THR A 6 13.84 27.56 -12.99
CA THR A 6 13.04 26.75 -13.90
C THR A 6 12.76 25.38 -13.28
N VAL A 7 11.65 24.76 -13.67
CA VAL A 7 11.25 23.43 -13.21
C VAL A 7 10.94 22.51 -14.38
N THR A 8 11.26 21.23 -14.22
CA THR A 8 10.98 20.20 -15.23
C THR A 8 9.68 19.48 -14.88
N LYS A 9 8.68 19.59 -15.76
CA LYS A 9 7.38 18.92 -15.64
C LYS A 9 7.51 17.42 -15.92
N ARG A 10 6.49 16.66 -15.54
CA ARG A 10 6.43 15.19 -15.76
C ARG A 10 6.44 14.79 -17.23
N ASP A 11 5.96 15.67 -18.11
CA ASP A 11 5.98 15.50 -19.57
C ASP A 11 7.31 15.96 -20.21
N GLY A 12 8.30 16.37 -19.41
CA GLY A 12 9.60 16.83 -19.87
C GLY A 12 9.67 18.31 -20.24
N ARG A 13 8.55 19.04 -20.25
CA ARG A 13 8.56 20.49 -20.52
C ARG A 13 9.20 21.27 -19.36
N THR A 14 9.86 22.38 -19.69
CA THR A 14 10.38 23.33 -18.71
C THR A 14 9.45 24.53 -18.57
N GLU A 15 9.22 24.97 -17.35
CA GLU A 15 8.46 26.20 -17.05
C GLU A 15 9.12 26.96 -15.90
N THR A 16 8.78 28.24 -15.74
CA THR A 16 9.21 29.03 -14.58
C THR A 16 8.52 28.51 -13.31
N LEU A 17 9.27 28.42 -12.21
CA LEU A 17 8.72 28.06 -10.90
C LEU A 17 7.62 29.06 -10.50
N ASP A 18 6.43 28.53 -10.23
CA ASP A 18 5.26 29.27 -9.80
C ASP A 18 5.02 29.03 -8.30
N LEU A 19 5.49 29.97 -7.48
CA LEU A 19 5.38 29.89 -6.02
C LEU A 19 3.94 30.03 -5.53
N ASP A 20 3.10 30.80 -6.24
CA ASP A 20 1.69 30.98 -5.88
C ASP A 20 0.89 29.68 -6.07
N LYS A 21 1.29 28.82 -7.02
CA LYS A 21 0.75 27.45 -7.12
C LYS A 21 1.14 26.58 -5.92
N ILE A 22 2.36 26.69 -5.43
CA ILE A 22 2.82 25.93 -4.26
C ILE A 22 2.07 26.40 -3.01
N HIS A 23 2.02 27.71 -2.80
CA HIS A 23 1.31 28.34 -1.68
C HIS A 23 -0.14 27.87 -1.59
N ARG A 24 -0.89 27.92 -2.70
CA ARG A 24 -2.29 27.45 -2.74
C ARG A 24 -2.45 25.97 -2.38
N VAL A 25 -1.50 25.11 -2.76
CA VAL A 25 -1.56 23.68 -2.41
C VAL A 25 -1.24 23.48 -0.92
N LEU A 26 -0.31 24.25 -0.36
CA LEU A 26 0.00 24.22 1.07
C LEU A 26 -1.16 24.76 1.92
N ASP A 27 -1.77 25.87 1.52
CA ASP A 27 -2.96 26.44 2.16
C ASP A 27 -4.12 25.44 2.18
N TRP A 28 -4.40 24.81 1.03
CA TRP A 28 -5.39 23.75 0.93
C TRP A 28 -5.07 22.58 1.87
N ALA A 29 -3.81 22.14 1.93
CA ALA A 29 -3.41 21.06 2.82
C ALA A 29 -3.53 21.44 4.30
N ALA A 30 -3.40 22.72 4.64
CA ALA A 30 -3.53 23.27 5.99
C ALA A 30 -4.98 23.54 6.42
N GLU A 31 -5.96 23.43 5.52
CA GLU A 31 -7.35 23.80 5.80
C GLU A 31 -7.94 23.02 6.99
N GLY A 32 -8.44 23.76 7.98
CA GLY A 32 -9.05 23.18 9.19
C GLY A 32 -8.07 22.51 10.16
N LEU A 33 -6.77 22.70 10.00
CA LEU A 33 -5.73 22.20 10.91
C LEU A 33 -5.31 23.29 11.90
N GLU A 34 -4.96 22.88 13.12
CA GLU A 34 -4.50 23.77 14.18
C GLU A 34 -2.97 23.74 14.31
N ASN A 35 -2.37 24.87 14.69
CA ASN A 35 -0.93 24.99 14.95
C ASN A 35 0.00 24.52 13.80
N VAL A 36 -0.45 24.63 12.55
CA VAL A 36 0.36 24.44 11.35
C VAL A 36 0.69 25.79 10.70
N SER A 37 1.88 25.91 10.12
CA SER A 37 2.34 27.13 9.45
C SER A 37 2.77 26.83 8.02
N VAL A 38 1.99 27.33 7.06
CA VAL A 38 2.31 27.25 5.62
C VAL A 38 3.67 27.88 5.34
N SER A 39 3.91 29.09 5.87
CA SER A 39 5.19 29.79 5.69
C SER A 39 6.39 29.02 6.24
N GLN A 40 6.23 28.26 7.34
CA GLN A 40 7.32 27.44 7.87
C GLN A 40 7.69 26.29 6.93
N VAL A 41 6.70 25.64 6.29
CA VAL A 41 6.91 24.60 5.29
C VAL A 41 7.54 25.17 4.02
N GLU A 42 7.09 26.34 3.57
CA GLU A 42 7.66 27.05 2.42
C GLU A 42 9.13 27.40 2.64
N LEU A 43 9.47 28.01 3.78
CA LEU A 43 10.84 28.36 4.11
C LEU A 43 11.76 27.13 4.15
N LYS A 44 11.33 26.04 4.81
CA LYS A 44 12.11 24.79 4.88
C LYS A 44 12.29 24.11 3.51
N SER A 45 11.30 24.22 2.64
CA SER A 45 11.33 23.58 1.31
C SER A 45 12.09 24.41 0.27
N HIS A 46 11.89 25.73 0.24
CA HIS A 46 12.55 26.65 -0.71
C HIS A 46 14.06 26.61 -0.62
N ILE A 47 14.62 26.42 0.58
CA ILE A 47 16.07 26.28 0.79
C ILE A 47 16.66 25.12 -0.03
N GLN A 48 15.84 24.11 -0.36
CA GLN A 48 16.26 22.91 -1.09
C GLN A 48 15.97 22.97 -2.59
N PHE A 49 15.31 24.03 -3.09
CA PHE A 49 15.01 24.17 -4.51
C PHE A 49 16.23 24.62 -5.31
N TYR A 50 16.40 24.04 -6.50
CA TYR A 50 17.48 24.34 -7.42
C TYR A 50 16.95 24.43 -8.86
N ASP A 51 17.74 25.04 -9.75
CA ASP A 51 17.32 25.26 -11.15
C ASP A 51 17.21 23.93 -11.92
N GLY A 52 16.12 23.78 -12.68
CA GLY A 52 15.81 22.57 -13.43
C GLY A 52 15.20 21.43 -12.60
N MET A 53 14.94 21.65 -11.29
CA MET A 53 14.37 20.63 -10.40
C MET A 53 13.07 20.05 -10.96
N ARG A 54 12.89 18.73 -10.82
CA ARG A 54 11.67 18.07 -11.29
C ARG A 54 10.51 18.44 -10.38
N THR A 55 9.34 18.62 -10.98
CA THR A 55 8.09 18.89 -10.22
C THR A 55 7.69 17.73 -9.29
N GLU A 56 8.19 16.52 -9.52
CA GLU A 56 8.02 15.40 -8.57
C GLU A 56 8.85 15.62 -7.31
N ASP A 57 10.12 15.99 -7.47
CA ASP A 57 11.03 16.26 -6.36
C ASP A 57 10.53 17.45 -5.51
N ILE A 58 9.96 18.49 -6.14
CA ILE A 58 9.36 19.63 -5.41
C ILE A 58 8.26 19.15 -4.47
N HIS A 59 7.37 18.26 -4.93
CA HIS A 59 6.33 17.70 -4.07
C HIS A 59 6.94 16.86 -2.94
N GLU A 60 7.94 16.04 -3.21
CA GLU A 60 8.60 15.24 -2.17
C GLU A 60 9.29 16.14 -1.12
N THR A 61 9.91 17.24 -1.54
CA THR A 61 10.53 18.23 -0.64
C THR A 61 9.50 18.90 0.27
N ILE A 62 8.36 19.36 -0.24
CA ILE A 62 7.33 19.99 0.61
C ILE A 62 6.66 18.98 1.55
N ILE A 63 6.44 17.74 1.09
CA ILE A 63 5.90 16.66 1.92
C ILE A 63 6.85 16.38 3.08
N LYS A 64 8.15 16.24 2.79
CA LYS A 64 9.16 16.01 3.81
C LYS A 64 9.29 17.19 4.77
N ALA A 65 9.28 18.42 4.27
CA ALA A 65 9.35 19.62 5.10
C ALA A 65 8.18 19.71 6.10
N ALA A 66 6.96 19.34 5.68
CA ALA A 66 5.81 19.24 6.58
C ALA A 66 5.94 18.05 7.56
N ALA A 67 6.41 16.88 7.08
CA ALA A 67 6.58 15.70 7.93
C ALA A 67 7.64 15.89 9.02
N ASP A 68 8.73 16.60 8.73
CA ASP A 68 9.81 16.92 9.68
C ASP A 68 9.37 17.93 10.76
N LEU A 69 8.17 18.50 10.65
CA LEU A 69 7.56 19.38 11.65
C LEU A 69 6.59 18.65 12.58
N ILE A 70 6.32 17.36 12.36
CA ILE A 70 5.44 16.58 13.23
C ILE A 70 6.07 16.46 14.62
N SER A 71 5.37 16.94 15.64
CA SER A 71 5.77 16.85 17.05
C SER A 71 4.56 16.67 17.96
N GLU A 72 4.79 16.41 19.25
CA GLU A 72 3.72 16.38 20.27
C GLU A 72 3.00 17.73 20.39
N GLU A 73 3.70 18.85 20.16
CA GLU A 73 3.15 20.21 20.23
C GLU A 73 2.40 20.62 18.97
N THR A 74 2.75 20.02 17.82
CA THR A 74 2.16 20.36 16.50
C THR A 74 1.74 19.09 15.74
N PRO A 75 0.81 18.29 16.31
CA PRO A 75 0.45 16.98 15.77
C PRO A 75 -0.22 17.05 14.39
N ASP A 76 -0.88 18.16 14.06
CA ASP A 76 -1.65 18.32 12.81
C ASP A 76 -0.78 18.40 11.55
N TYR A 77 0.52 18.63 11.68
CA TYR A 77 1.46 18.43 10.57
C TYR A 77 1.38 17.01 10.00
N GLN A 78 0.93 16.01 10.78
CA GLN A 78 0.72 14.66 10.27
C GLN A 78 -0.37 14.62 9.19
N TYR A 79 -1.40 15.45 9.30
CA TYR A 79 -2.49 15.55 8.32
C TYR A 79 -2.08 16.45 7.16
N MET A 80 -1.39 17.56 7.42
CA MET A 80 -0.86 18.42 6.36
C MET A 80 0.07 17.62 5.43
N ALA A 81 1.05 16.90 6.00
CA ALA A 81 1.97 16.06 5.23
C ALA A 81 1.24 14.90 4.52
N ALA A 82 0.21 14.33 5.14
CA ALA A 82 -0.62 13.30 4.51
C ALA A 82 -1.38 13.83 3.30
N ARG A 83 -2.05 14.97 3.41
CA ARG A 83 -2.83 15.60 2.34
C ARG A 83 -1.94 15.95 1.14
N LEU A 84 -0.74 16.49 1.40
CA LEU A 84 0.28 16.72 0.38
C LEU A 84 0.72 15.42 -0.30
N ALA A 85 0.94 14.35 0.49
CA ALA A 85 1.31 13.04 -0.04
C ALA A 85 0.18 12.41 -0.87
N ILE A 86 -1.08 12.51 -0.45
CA ILE A 86 -2.23 12.07 -1.25
C ILE A 86 -2.32 12.86 -2.55
N PHE A 87 -2.19 14.19 -2.51
CA PHE A 87 -2.20 15.01 -3.72
C PHE A 87 -1.12 14.57 -4.72
N HIS A 88 0.09 14.29 -4.22
CA HIS A 88 1.17 13.76 -5.04
C HIS A 88 0.86 12.37 -5.63
N LEU A 89 0.30 11.46 -4.82
CA LEU A 89 -0.10 10.11 -5.24
C LEU A 89 -1.22 10.14 -6.30
N ARG A 90 -2.23 11.00 -6.14
CA ARG A 90 -3.30 11.19 -7.14
C ARG A 90 -2.72 11.60 -8.48
N LYS A 91 -1.82 12.59 -8.49
CA LYS A 91 -1.13 12.99 -9.72
C LYS A 91 -0.29 11.85 -10.29
N LYS A 92 0.41 11.06 -9.45
CA LYS A 92 1.21 9.91 -9.90
C LYS A 92 0.34 8.84 -10.57
N ALA A 93 -0.80 8.50 -9.99
CA ALA A 93 -1.68 7.45 -10.52
C ALA A 93 -2.54 7.91 -11.70
N TYR A 94 -3.01 9.17 -11.69
CA TYR A 94 -4.08 9.62 -12.61
C TYR A 94 -3.69 10.81 -13.48
N GLY A 95 -2.51 11.41 -13.26
CA GLY A 95 -2.10 12.66 -13.93
C GLY A 95 -2.82 13.91 -13.42
N GLN A 96 -3.87 13.76 -12.61
CA GLN A 96 -4.69 14.83 -12.03
C GLN A 96 -5.10 14.49 -10.59
N PHE A 97 -5.74 15.42 -9.89
CA PHE A 97 -6.20 15.18 -8.51
C PHE A 97 -7.47 14.31 -8.47
N GLU A 98 -8.42 14.60 -9.35
CA GLU A 98 -9.72 13.93 -9.39
C GLU A 98 -9.57 12.51 -9.96
N PRO A 99 -9.99 11.46 -9.23
CA PRO A 99 -9.89 10.09 -9.73
C PRO A 99 -10.81 9.87 -10.95
N PRO A 100 -10.46 8.93 -11.84
CA PRO A 100 -11.37 8.51 -12.89
C PRO A 100 -12.62 7.84 -12.31
N THR A 101 -13.69 7.69 -13.10
CA THR A 101 -14.85 6.86 -12.71
C THR A 101 -14.41 5.42 -12.44
N LEU A 102 -15.01 4.75 -11.46
CA LEU A 102 -14.61 3.41 -11.02
C LEU A 102 -14.54 2.39 -12.17
N TYR A 103 -15.54 2.36 -13.07
CA TYR A 103 -15.55 1.40 -14.18
C TYR A 103 -14.36 1.59 -15.15
N LYS A 104 -14.05 2.83 -15.52
CA LYS A 104 -12.89 3.14 -16.39
C LYS A 104 -11.58 2.72 -15.72
N HIS A 105 -11.45 3.00 -14.43
CA HIS A 105 -10.29 2.62 -13.63
C HIS A 105 -10.10 1.10 -13.62
N VAL A 106 -11.15 0.35 -13.28
CA VAL A 106 -11.12 -1.11 -13.22
C VAL A 106 -10.82 -1.69 -14.59
N SER A 107 -11.51 -1.23 -15.64
CA SER A 107 -11.30 -1.72 -17.01
C SER A 107 -9.86 -1.56 -17.47
N HIS A 108 -9.27 -0.38 -17.23
CA HIS A 108 -7.88 -0.10 -17.58
C HIS A 108 -6.90 -1.00 -16.82
N LEU A 109 -7.07 -1.18 -15.51
CA LEU A 109 -6.16 -1.99 -14.71
C LEU A 109 -6.34 -3.50 -14.92
N VAL A 110 -7.52 -3.96 -15.36
CA VAL A 110 -7.73 -5.33 -15.82
C VAL A 110 -7.01 -5.57 -17.15
N GLU A 111 -7.10 -4.63 -18.10
CA GLU A 111 -6.38 -4.70 -19.37
C GLU A 111 -4.85 -4.76 -19.17
N GLN A 112 -4.32 -4.00 -18.21
CA GLN A 112 -2.91 -4.04 -17.81
C GLN A 112 -2.52 -5.25 -16.94
N GLY A 113 -3.46 -6.14 -16.60
CA GLY A 113 -3.23 -7.31 -15.76
C GLY A 113 -2.88 -7.00 -14.30
N LYS A 114 -3.22 -5.80 -13.82
CA LYS A 114 -3.00 -5.36 -12.42
C LYS A 114 -4.16 -5.75 -11.51
N TYR A 115 -5.38 -5.67 -12.04
CA TYR A 115 -6.59 -6.16 -11.39
C TYR A 115 -7.06 -7.47 -12.00
N ASP A 116 -7.87 -8.20 -11.24
CA ASP A 116 -8.42 -9.46 -11.69
C ASP A 116 -9.59 -9.28 -12.68
N LYS A 117 -9.64 -10.14 -13.70
CA LYS A 117 -10.68 -10.12 -14.74
C LYS A 117 -12.07 -10.39 -14.17
N HIS A 118 -12.17 -11.15 -13.08
CA HIS A 118 -13.46 -11.48 -12.49
C HIS A 118 -14.25 -10.23 -12.06
N LEU A 119 -13.59 -9.10 -11.78
CA LEU A 119 -14.28 -7.85 -11.44
C LEU A 119 -15.22 -7.38 -12.57
N LEU A 120 -14.81 -7.55 -13.83
CA LEU A 120 -15.64 -7.18 -15.00
C LEU A 120 -16.61 -8.31 -15.41
N GLU A 121 -16.38 -9.53 -14.95
CA GLU A 121 -17.28 -10.67 -15.19
C GLU A 121 -18.43 -10.72 -14.15
N ASP A 122 -18.13 -10.35 -12.90
CA ASP A 122 -19.06 -10.44 -11.77
C ASP A 122 -19.95 -9.19 -11.62
N TYR A 123 -19.52 -8.04 -12.15
CA TYR A 123 -20.21 -6.76 -12.06
C TYR A 123 -20.39 -6.11 -13.42
N THR A 124 -21.60 -5.62 -13.66
CA THR A 124 -21.96 -4.83 -14.85
C THR A 124 -21.45 -3.39 -14.74
N GLU A 125 -21.39 -2.68 -15.85
CA GLU A 125 -21.03 -1.24 -15.86
C GLU A 125 -22.03 -0.42 -15.02
N GLU A 126 -23.32 -0.78 -15.05
CA GLU A 126 -24.35 -0.15 -14.23
C GLU A 126 -24.13 -0.40 -12.73
N GLU A 127 -23.73 -1.61 -12.35
CA GLU A 127 -23.37 -1.91 -10.96
C GLU A 127 -22.13 -1.14 -10.52
N PHE A 128 -21.12 -1.01 -11.37
CA PHE A 128 -19.97 -0.15 -11.08
C PHE A 128 -20.37 1.31 -10.91
N ALA A 129 -21.29 1.83 -11.72
CA ALA A 129 -21.81 3.19 -11.57
C ALA A 129 -22.52 3.37 -10.22
N VAL A 130 -23.29 2.38 -9.76
CA VAL A 130 -23.89 2.40 -8.42
C VAL A 130 -22.81 2.36 -7.33
N ILE A 131 -21.81 1.48 -7.47
CA ILE A 131 -20.72 1.38 -6.50
C ILE A 131 -19.92 2.68 -6.41
N ASP A 132 -19.71 3.37 -7.53
CA ASP A 132 -19.02 4.67 -7.59
C ASP A 132 -19.72 5.72 -6.71
N THR A 133 -21.06 5.67 -6.62
CA THR A 133 -21.83 6.58 -5.73
C THR A 133 -21.59 6.35 -4.24
N PHE A 134 -21.04 5.19 -3.85
CA PHE A 134 -20.69 4.91 -2.47
C PHE A 134 -19.39 5.57 -2.07
N ILE A 135 -18.51 5.84 -3.05
CA ILE A 135 -17.14 6.26 -2.82
C ILE A 135 -17.10 7.72 -2.41
N ASP A 136 -16.38 7.97 -1.31
CA ASP A 136 -16.03 9.31 -0.85
C ASP A 136 -14.51 9.48 -0.89
N HIS A 137 -14.03 10.08 -1.98
CA HIS A 137 -12.62 10.37 -2.21
C HIS A 137 -12.01 11.35 -1.22
N TRP A 138 -12.81 12.13 -0.49
CA TRP A 138 -12.33 13.04 0.54
C TRP A 138 -11.94 12.32 1.83
N ARG A 139 -12.35 11.06 2.02
CA ARG A 139 -11.85 10.22 3.13
C ARG A 139 -10.34 9.99 3.06
N ASP A 140 -9.71 10.17 1.89
CA ASP A 140 -8.25 10.15 1.78
C ASP A 140 -7.59 11.27 2.61
N MET A 141 -8.30 12.37 2.91
CA MET A 141 -7.77 13.49 3.71
C MET A 141 -7.73 13.19 5.22
N ASN A 142 -8.35 12.09 5.66
CA ASN A 142 -8.40 11.67 7.06
C ASN A 142 -7.21 10.79 7.47
N PHE A 143 -6.33 10.44 6.54
CA PHE A 143 -5.12 9.67 6.86
C PHE A 143 -4.07 10.54 7.55
N SER A 144 -3.33 9.94 8.48
CA SER A 144 -2.07 10.51 8.96
C SER A 144 -0.93 10.20 7.97
N TYR A 145 0.16 10.96 8.05
CA TYR A 145 1.31 10.81 7.15
C TYR A 145 1.87 9.39 7.16
N ALA A 146 2.00 8.79 8.35
CA ALA A 146 2.46 7.41 8.50
C ALA A 146 1.53 6.41 7.80
N ALA A 147 0.21 6.62 7.85
CA ALA A 147 -0.76 5.77 7.16
C ALA A 147 -0.62 5.88 5.64
N VAL A 148 -0.45 7.10 5.10
CA VAL A 148 -0.18 7.30 3.67
C VAL A 148 1.11 6.62 3.23
N LYS A 149 2.15 6.63 4.07
CA LYS A 149 3.40 5.89 3.80
C LYS A 149 3.24 4.37 3.83
N GLN A 150 2.35 3.81 4.66
CA GLN A 150 2.02 2.39 4.56
C GLN A 150 1.22 2.08 3.28
N LEU A 151 0.27 2.94 2.89
CA LEU A 151 -0.50 2.80 1.65
C LEU A 151 0.43 2.78 0.44
N GLU A 152 1.24 3.84 0.29
CA GLU A 152 2.25 3.97 -0.76
C GLU A 152 3.26 2.82 -0.73
N GLY A 153 3.78 2.48 0.45
CA GLY A 153 4.87 1.52 0.58
C GLY A 153 4.43 0.06 0.45
N LYS A 154 3.18 -0.31 0.76
CA LYS A 154 2.79 -1.73 0.89
C LYS A 154 1.44 -2.08 0.29
N TYR A 155 0.45 -1.19 0.35
CA TYR A 155 -0.95 -1.60 0.10
C TYR A 155 -1.46 -1.24 -1.30
N LEU A 156 -1.09 -0.08 -1.84
CA LEU A 156 -1.53 0.33 -3.16
C LEU A 156 -0.88 -0.55 -4.24
N VAL A 157 -1.69 -0.93 -5.24
CA VAL A 157 -1.22 -1.62 -6.43
C VAL A 157 -0.23 -0.73 -7.17
N GLN A 158 0.96 -1.29 -7.40
CA GLN A 158 2.11 -0.54 -7.89
C GLN A 158 3.10 -1.45 -8.61
N ASN A 159 3.93 -0.86 -9.46
CA ASN A 159 5.10 -1.52 -10.01
C ASN A 159 6.28 -1.29 -9.06
N ARG A 160 6.74 -2.36 -8.42
CA ARG A 160 7.83 -2.30 -7.42
C ARG A 160 9.19 -1.96 -8.01
N VAL A 161 9.38 -2.11 -9.32
CA VAL A 161 10.64 -1.82 -10.02
C VAL A 161 10.66 -0.37 -10.50
N SER A 162 9.60 0.08 -11.18
CA SER A 162 9.53 1.46 -11.68
C SER A 162 9.09 2.48 -10.63
N GLY A 163 8.46 2.04 -9.53
CA GLY A 163 7.87 2.92 -8.52
C GLY A 163 6.52 3.53 -8.92
N GLU A 164 5.95 3.10 -10.04
CA GLU A 164 4.65 3.57 -10.53
C GLU A 164 3.50 3.10 -9.63
N ILE A 165 2.68 4.03 -9.17
CA ILE A 165 1.48 3.78 -8.36
C ILE A 165 0.27 3.82 -9.28
N PHE A 166 -0.59 2.81 -9.21
CA PHE A 166 -1.71 2.67 -10.15
C PHE A 166 -3.07 3.10 -9.58
N GLU A 167 -3.21 3.30 -8.28
CA GLU A 167 -4.52 3.49 -7.64
C GLU A 167 -4.46 4.38 -6.38
N SER A 168 -5.63 4.71 -5.84
CA SER A 168 -5.84 5.45 -4.59
C SER A 168 -6.50 4.57 -3.52
N ALA A 169 -6.49 5.04 -2.28
CA ALA A 169 -6.96 4.24 -1.14
C ALA A 169 -8.47 3.93 -1.19
N GLN A 170 -9.29 4.82 -1.74
CA GLN A 170 -10.73 4.54 -1.84
C GLN A 170 -11.05 3.43 -2.84
N PHE A 171 -10.35 3.37 -3.99
CA PHE A 171 -10.49 2.24 -4.90
C PHE A 171 -10.01 0.95 -4.26
N LEU A 172 -8.92 0.99 -3.49
CA LEU A 172 -8.50 -0.15 -2.69
C LEU A 172 -9.63 -0.66 -1.79
N TYR A 173 -10.28 0.22 -1.00
CA TYR A 173 -11.31 -0.24 -0.05
C TYR A 173 -12.56 -0.77 -0.75
N VAL A 174 -13.07 -0.06 -1.75
CA VAL A 174 -14.31 -0.45 -2.42
C VAL A 174 -14.14 -1.73 -3.23
N LEU A 175 -12.97 -1.93 -3.85
CA LEU A 175 -12.69 -3.13 -4.64
C LEU A 175 -12.39 -4.35 -3.75
N ILE A 176 -11.83 -4.16 -2.56
CA ILE A 176 -11.77 -5.25 -1.58
C ILE A 176 -13.19 -5.69 -1.22
N ALA A 177 -14.09 -4.74 -0.94
CA ALA A 177 -15.49 -5.04 -0.66
C ALA A 177 -16.14 -5.78 -1.83
N ALA A 178 -15.99 -5.26 -3.06
CA ALA A 178 -16.54 -5.87 -4.26
C ALA A 178 -16.04 -7.32 -4.47
N CYS A 179 -14.75 -7.59 -4.26
CA CYS A 179 -14.22 -8.95 -4.40
C CYS A 179 -14.73 -9.90 -3.31
N LEU A 180 -14.74 -9.46 -2.04
CA LEU A 180 -15.18 -10.31 -0.93
C LEU A 180 -16.67 -10.70 -1.04
N PHE A 181 -17.51 -9.80 -1.55
CA PHE A 181 -18.94 -10.00 -1.68
C PHE A 181 -19.40 -10.36 -3.11
N ALA A 182 -18.48 -10.62 -4.05
CA ALA A 182 -18.78 -10.87 -5.47
C ALA A 182 -19.83 -11.96 -5.70
N LYS A 183 -19.83 -13.01 -4.87
CA LYS A 183 -20.73 -14.17 -5.00
C LYS A 183 -21.99 -14.09 -4.13
N TYR A 184 -22.27 -12.94 -3.50
CA TYR A 184 -23.53 -12.73 -2.77
C TYR A 184 -24.71 -12.57 -3.74
N PRO A 185 -25.96 -12.86 -3.30
CA PRO A 185 -27.17 -12.62 -4.10
C PRO A 185 -27.26 -11.15 -4.53
N LYS A 186 -27.65 -10.89 -5.79
CA LYS A 186 -27.66 -9.55 -6.40
C LYS A 186 -28.51 -8.54 -5.60
N GLU A 187 -29.56 -9.02 -4.95
CA GLU A 187 -30.49 -8.23 -4.13
C GLU A 187 -29.84 -7.63 -2.89
N THR A 188 -28.76 -8.25 -2.39
CA THR A 188 -28.09 -7.84 -1.14
C THR A 188 -26.62 -7.47 -1.33
N ARG A 189 -25.98 -7.92 -2.42
CA ARG A 189 -24.55 -7.75 -2.68
C ARG A 189 -24.08 -6.30 -2.58
N LEU A 190 -24.80 -5.37 -3.22
CA LEU A 190 -24.42 -3.95 -3.23
C LEU A 190 -24.55 -3.29 -1.84
N ASP A 191 -25.53 -3.70 -1.02
CA ASP A 191 -25.67 -3.23 0.37
C ASP A 191 -24.46 -3.65 1.23
N TYR A 192 -24.05 -4.92 1.13
CA TYR A 192 -22.87 -5.42 1.83
C TYR A 192 -21.60 -4.69 1.40
N ILE A 193 -21.42 -4.46 0.10
CA ILE A 193 -20.28 -3.71 -0.44
C ILE A 193 -20.23 -2.30 0.18
N LYS A 194 -21.35 -1.57 0.15
CA LYS A 194 -21.43 -0.23 0.72
C LYS A 194 -21.10 -0.22 2.22
N ARG A 195 -21.73 -1.11 2.99
CA ARG A 195 -21.54 -1.17 4.45
C ARG A 195 -20.11 -1.53 4.83
N PHE A 196 -19.50 -2.47 4.11
CA PHE A 196 -18.11 -2.85 4.33
C PHE A 196 -17.16 -1.73 3.93
N TYR A 197 -17.36 -1.10 2.76
CA TYR A 197 -16.61 0.06 2.33
C TYR A 197 -16.66 1.17 3.38
N ASP A 198 -17.86 1.51 3.88
CA ASP A 198 -18.03 2.52 4.92
C ASP A 198 -17.28 2.15 6.20
N ALA A 199 -17.37 0.89 6.65
CA ALA A 199 -16.67 0.43 7.85
C ALA A 199 -15.13 0.49 7.71
N ALA A 200 -14.59 0.03 6.57
CA ALA A 200 -13.14 -0.01 6.33
C ALA A 200 -12.55 1.38 6.09
N SER A 201 -13.17 2.18 5.22
CA SER A 201 -12.68 3.52 4.86
C SER A 201 -12.85 4.56 5.96
N THR A 202 -13.70 4.31 6.97
CA THR A 202 -13.80 5.11 8.20
C THR A 202 -13.11 4.47 9.41
N PHE A 203 -12.20 3.53 9.15
CA PHE A 203 -11.30 2.92 10.14
C PHE A 203 -11.98 2.15 11.27
N LYS A 204 -13.25 1.75 11.10
CA LYS A 204 -13.96 0.90 12.07
C LYS A 204 -13.50 -0.56 12.00
N ILE A 205 -13.02 -0.99 10.83
CA ILE A 205 -12.45 -2.31 10.60
C ILE A 205 -11.06 -2.16 9.99
N SER A 206 -10.06 -2.76 10.63
CA SER A 206 -8.71 -2.88 10.07
C SER A 206 -8.55 -4.22 9.37
N LEU A 207 -7.90 -4.21 8.20
CA LEU A 207 -7.67 -5.41 7.40
C LEU A 207 -6.17 -5.74 7.35
N PRO A 208 -5.79 -7.02 7.44
CA PRO A 208 -4.42 -7.46 7.29
C PRO A 208 -3.78 -7.07 5.95
N THR A 209 -2.46 -6.88 5.95
CA THR A 209 -1.65 -6.52 4.77
C THR A 209 -1.90 -7.39 3.53
N PRO A 210 -1.98 -8.74 3.60
CA PRO A 210 -2.23 -9.55 2.41
C PRO A 210 -3.60 -9.26 1.77
N ILE A 211 -4.60 -8.90 2.57
CA ILE A 211 -5.92 -8.51 2.08
C ILE A 211 -5.84 -7.13 1.42
N MET A 212 -5.30 -6.14 2.14
CA MET A 212 -5.15 -4.76 1.66
C MET A 212 -4.38 -4.66 0.35
N SER A 213 -3.32 -5.45 0.20
CA SER A 213 -2.47 -5.44 -1.01
C SER A 213 -2.92 -6.39 -2.12
N GLY A 214 -3.78 -7.37 -1.83
CA GLY A 214 -4.00 -8.52 -2.72
C GLY A 214 -5.41 -8.68 -3.29
N VAL A 215 -6.49 -8.40 -2.53
CA VAL A 215 -7.84 -8.96 -2.79
C VAL A 215 -8.53 -8.47 -4.07
N ARG A 216 -7.99 -7.49 -4.79
CA ARG A 216 -8.46 -7.04 -6.12
C ARG A 216 -7.55 -7.43 -7.30
N THR A 217 -6.44 -8.10 -7.00
CA THR A 217 -5.38 -8.45 -7.95
C THR A 217 -5.49 -9.93 -8.38
N PRO A 218 -4.76 -10.36 -9.43
CA PRO A 218 -4.70 -11.77 -9.82
C PRO A 218 -4.20 -12.75 -8.75
N THR A 219 -3.59 -12.26 -7.67
CA THR A 219 -3.12 -13.10 -6.57
C THR A 219 -4.31 -13.68 -5.79
N ARG A 220 -4.21 -14.96 -5.42
CA ARG A 220 -5.21 -15.67 -4.59
C ARG A 220 -4.64 -16.19 -3.27
N GLN A 221 -3.58 -15.56 -2.79
CA GLN A 221 -3.00 -15.85 -1.49
C GLN A 221 -3.15 -14.65 -0.55
N PHE A 222 -3.89 -14.85 0.54
CA PHE A 222 -4.20 -13.83 1.54
C PHE A 222 -3.85 -14.28 2.97
N SER A 223 -3.25 -15.46 3.14
CA SER A 223 -2.81 -15.97 4.44
C SER A 223 -1.64 -15.16 4.98
N SER A 224 -1.83 -14.55 6.14
CA SER A 224 -0.76 -13.83 6.86
C SER A 224 0.20 -14.77 7.58
N CYS A 225 -0.28 -15.88 8.14
CA CYS A 225 0.50 -16.81 8.96
C CYS A 225 0.23 -18.26 8.55
N VAL A 226 1.27 -19.09 8.53
CA VAL A 226 1.18 -20.54 8.27
C VAL A 226 1.88 -21.30 9.40
N LEU A 227 1.24 -22.36 9.88
CA LEU A 227 1.80 -23.27 10.87
C LEU A 227 2.28 -24.54 10.16
N ILE A 228 3.53 -24.92 10.39
CA ILE A 228 4.16 -26.11 9.80
C ILE A 228 4.73 -26.96 10.94
N GLU A 229 4.30 -28.21 11.03
CA GLU A 229 4.86 -29.19 11.96
C GLU A 229 5.85 -30.10 11.22
N CYS A 230 7.06 -30.22 11.77
CA CYS A 230 8.11 -31.08 11.25
C CYS A 230 8.22 -32.33 12.13
N ASP A 231 8.16 -33.49 11.49
CA ASP A 231 8.42 -34.78 12.12
C ASP A 231 9.92 -35.15 12.07
N ASP A 232 10.28 -36.20 12.79
CA ASP A 232 11.66 -36.67 12.99
C ASP A 232 12.17 -37.54 11.82
N SER A 233 12.15 -36.99 10.61
CA SER A 233 12.67 -37.63 9.39
C SER A 233 13.21 -36.61 8.39
N LEU A 234 14.20 -37.03 7.58
CA LEU A 234 14.75 -36.17 6.53
C LEU A 234 13.70 -35.75 5.49
N ASP A 235 12.74 -36.63 5.19
CA ASP A 235 11.65 -36.33 4.28
C ASP A 235 10.74 -35.21 4.84
N SER A 236 10.38 -35.29 6.12
CA SER A 236 9.59 -34.24 6.77
C SER A 236 10.36 -32.93 6.91
N ILE A 237 11.67 -32.99 7.17
CA ILE A 237 12.54 -31.81 7.23
C ILE A 237 12.58 -31.12 5.85
N ASN A 238 12.76 -31.88 4.78
CA ASN A 238 12.76 -31.34 3.41
C ASN A 238 11.40 -30.78 3.00
N ALA A 239 10.30 -31.45 3.36
CA ALA A 239 8.95 -30.97 3.11
C ALA A 239 8.66 -29.67 3.88
N THR A 240 9.15 -29.56 5.11
CA THR A 240 9.05 -28.35 5.95
C THR A 240 9.79 -27.19 5.29
N ALA A 241 11.07 -27.38 4.94
CA ALA A 241 11.88 -26.36 4.27
C ALA A 241 11.26 -25.90 2.93
N SER A 242 10.80 -26.85 2.11
CA SER A 242 10.15 -26.55 0.83
C SER A 242 8.87 -25.73 1.01
N SER A 243 8.10 -26.02 2.06
CA SER A 243 6.87 -25.28 2.39
C SER A 243 7.18 -23.87 2.88
N ILE A 244 8.23 -23.69 3.70
CA ILE A 244 8.70 -22.38 4.15
C ILE A 244 9.03 -21.49 2.94
N VAL A 245 9.88 -21.97 2.03
CA VAL A 245 10.30 -21.21 0.84
C VAL A 245 9.09 -20.75 0.02
N ARG A 246 8.13 -21.66 -0.20
CA ARG A 246 6.91 -21.35 -0.95
C ARG A 246 6.08 -20.27 -0.26
N TYR A 247 5.84 -20.37 1.04
CA TYR A 247 4.98 -19.42 1.77
C TYR A 247 5.65 -18.08 2.04
N VAL A 248 6.97 -18.04 2.29
CA VAL A 248 7.73 -16.79 2.45
C VAL A 248 7.77 -16.02 1.13
N SER A 249 7.90 -16.71 -0.02
CA SER A 249 7.79 -16.06 -1.34
C SER A 249 6.43 -15.38 -1.57
N GLN A 250 5.41 -15.84 -0.85
CA GLN A 250 4.04 -15.31 -0.86
C GLN A 250 3.75 -14.39 0.33
N ARG A 251 4.79 -13.93 1.05
CA ARG A 251 4.74 -12.96 2.16
C ARG A 251 4.00 -13.44 3.41
N ALA A 252 3.88 -14.75 3.62
CA ALA A 252 3.33 -15.29 4.86
C ALA A 252 4.42 -15.39 5.95
N GLY A 253 4.06 -15.09 7.20
CA GLY A 253 4.84 -15.43 8.38
C GLY A 253 4.72 -16.92 8.70
N ILE A 254 5.78 -17.53 9.23
CA ILE A 254 5.83 -18.96 9.49
C ILE A 254 5.97 -19.24 10.99
N GLY A 255 5.12 -20.12 11.51
CA GLY A 255 5.33 -20.80 12.79
C GLY A 255 5.76 -22.24 12.54
N ILE A 256 6.94 -22.63 13.04
CA ILE A 256 7.51 -23.96 12.83
C ILE A 256 7.51 -24.71 14.16
N ASN A 257 6.81 -25.84 14.23
CA ASN A 257 7.00 -26.81 15.31
C ASN A 257 8.04 -27.85 14.87
N ALA A 258 9.25 -27.75 15.40
CA ALA A 258 10.34 -28.71 15.13
C ALA A 258 10.72 -29.54 16.37
N GLY A 259 9.83 -29.61 17.37
CA GLY A 259 10.11 -30.24 18.67
C GLY A 259 10.26 -31.77 18.63
N ARG A 260 9.86 -32.43 17.54
CA ARG A 260 10.00 -33.88 17.37
C ARG A 260 11.39 -34.31 16.92
N ILE A 261 12.17 -33.41 16.32
CA ILE A 261 13.51 -33.72 15.81
C ILE A 261 14.39 -34.21 16.97
N ARG A 262 14.94 -35.41 16.83
CA ARG A 262 15.73 -36.06 17.89
C ARG A 262 17.01 -35.29 18.24
N ALA A 263 17.49 -35.49 19.47
CA ALA A 263 18.63 -34.77 20.02
C ALA A 263 19.97 -35.12 19.35
N LEU A 264 21.01 -34.35 19.69
CA LEU A 264 22.40 -34.65 19.33
C LEU A 264 22.84 -35.98 19.98
N GLY A 265 23.51 -36.83 19.23
CA GLY A 265 24.03 -38.11 19.71
C GLY A 265 23.02 -39.25 19.73
N SER A 266 21.75 -39.02 19.34
CA SER A 266 20.80 -40.10 19.12
C SER A 266 21.25 -41.03 18.00
N GLU A 267 20.88 -42.31 18.10
CA GLU A 267 21.24 -43.31 17.10
C GLU A 267 20.51 -43.10 15.77
N ILE A 268 21.21 -43.35 14.67
CA ILE A 268 20.67 -43.47 13.33
C ILE A 268 20.92 -44.90 12.85
N ARG A 269 19.87 -45.58 12.36
CA ARG A 269 19.93 -46.93 11.77
C ARG A 269 20.71 -47.94 12.63
N GLY A 270 20.43 -47.97 13.93
CA GLY A 270 21.08 -48.91 14.86
C GLY A 270 22.56 -48.64 15.10
N GLY A 271 23.00 -47.38 14.98
CA GLY A 271 24.38 -46.96 15.29
C GLY A 271 25.29 -46.80 14.07
N GLU A 272 24.76 -46.88 12.85
CA GLU A 272 25.53 -46.58 11.62
C GLU A 272 26.07 -45.15 11.61
N ALA A 273 25.35 -44.22 12.23
CA ALA A 273 25.76 -42.83 12.37
C ALA A 273 25.24 -42.23 13.68
N PHE A 274 25.91 -41.17 14.15
CA PHE A 274 25.43 -40.33 15.24
C PHE A 274 24.60 -39.16 14.67
N HIS A 275 23.45 -38.88 15.27
CA HIS A 275 22.62 -37.75 14.87
C HIS A 275 23.27 -36.41 15.25
N THR A 276 23.28 -35.44 14.35
CA THR A 276 23.93 -34.12 14.53
C THR A 276 23.10 -33.10 15.31
N GLY A 277 21.90 -33.49 15.75
CA GLY A 277 20.99 -32.70 16.58
C GLY A 277 20.15 -31.70 15.79
N CYS A 278 19.38 -30.88 16.50
CA CYS A 278 18.38 -30.00 15.89
C CYS A 278 18.97 -28.74 15.24
N ILE A 279 20.10 -28.23 15.75
CA ILE A 279 20.64 -26.91 15.35
C ILE A 279 20.96 -26.81 13.85
N PRO A 280 21.58 -27.82 13.19
CA PRO A 280 21.78 -27.79 11.75
C PRO A 280 20.47 -27.65 10.96
N PHE A 281 19.41 -28.34 11.38
CA PHE A 281 18.09 -28.24 10.75
C PHE A 281 17.42 -26.91 11.02
N TYR A 282 17.59 -26.33 12.21
CA TYR A 282 17.06 -24.99 12.51
C TYR A 282 17.74 -23.92 11.66
N LYS A 283 19.05 -24.04 11.44
CA LYS A 283 19.79 -23.17 10.51
C LYS A 283 19.29 -23.35 9.08
N TYR A 284 18.98 -24.59 8.66
CA TYR A 284 18.42 -24.86 7.35
C TYR A 284 17.01 -24.26 7.17
N PHE A 285 16.16 -24.33 8.19
CA PHE A 285 14.85 -23.66 8.14
C PHE A 285 14.94 -22.13 8.12
N GLN A 286 16.04 -21.54 8.62
CA GLN A 286 16.24 -20.10 8.66
C GLN A 286 16.68 -19.50 7.32
N THR A 287 17.49 -20.22 6.54
CA THR A 287 18.06 -19.74 5.26
C THR A 287 17.03 -19.73 4.13
#